data_AF-A0A371Q0V4-F1
#
_entry.id   AF-A0A371Q0V4-F1
#
_cell.length_a   1.000
_cell.length_b   1.000
_cell.length_c   1.000
_cell.angle_alpha   90.00
_cell.angle_beta   90.00
_cell.angle_gamma   90.00
#
_symmetry.space_group_name_H-M   'P 1'
#
loop_
_entity.id
_entity.type
_entity.pdbx_description
1 polymer ?
#
loop_
_entity_poly.entity_id
_entity_poly.type
_entity_poly.pdbx_seq_one_letter_code
_entity_poly.pdbx_strand_id
1 'polypeptide(L)'
;MPVSTVSTVSTVSTVSTVAPRLIAGAVALAALMGTAASASATTAPATPNRAVQAKQILRTNGISLATTHVSRPHGASTARQNIIDTANGRGALTSPWGDRPNRRVALDTRMLNGLLKLRTQYGYRVSVSEIVGGDHSSRSKHYAGLAFDINYINGRHVGSGAPHRALMTACKKLGAKEVLGPGSAGHSTHVHCGWPR
;
A
#
# COMPACT_ATOMS: atom_id res chain seq x y z
N MET A 1 -34.94 57.09 -2.00
CA MET A 1 -35.81 57.06 -0.80
C MET A 1 -36.35 55.63 -0.65
N PRO A 2 -36.48 55.02 0.53
CA PRO A 2 -35.74 55.18 1.78
C PRO A 2 -34.84 53.98 2.09
N VAL A 3 -34.09 54.15 3.18
CA VAL A 3 -33.19 53.23 3.86
C VAL A 3 -34.01 52.25 4.71
N SER A 4 -33.55 51.02 4.94
CA SER A 4 -33.83 50.31 6.18
C SER A 4 -32.70 49.37 6.57
N THR A 5 -32.43 49.44 7.86
CA THR A 5 -31.24 49.07 8.62
C THR A 5 -31.43 47.74 9.38
N VAL A 6 -30.31 47.03 9.54
CA VAL A 6 -29.81 46.36 10.78
C VAL A 6 -30.69 45.30 11.47
N SER A 7 -30.14 44.09 11.64
CA SER A 7 -29.78 43.58 12.98
C SER A 7 -28.99 42.26 12.92
N THR A 8 -27.77 42.33 13.45
CA THR A 8 -26.93 41.22 13.93
C THR A 8 -27.53 40.55 15.16
N VAL A 9 -27.40 39.22 15.28
CA VAL A 9 -27.22 38.56 16.57
C VAL A 9 -26.14 37.47 16.42
N SER A 10 -25.02 37.69 17.11
CA SER A 10 -24.03 36.68 17.45
C SER A 10 -24.49 35.91 18.68
N THR A 11 -24.28 34.60 18.72
CA THR A 11 -24.05 33.90 19.99
C THR A 11 -22.89 32.91 19.83
N VAL A 12 -21.82 33.24 20.56
CA VAL A 12 -20.70 32.37 20.90
C VAL A 12 -21.16 31.49 22.05
N SER A 13 -21.11 30.15 21.88
CA SER A 13 -21.27 29.22 23.00
C SER A 13 -19.90 28.73 23.45
N THR A 14 -19.37 29.36 24.49
CA THR A 14 -18.32 28.81 25.35
C THR A 14 -18.97 27.96 26.43
N VAL A 15 -18.66 26.67 26.47
CA VAL A 15 -18.96 25.81 27.62
C VAL A 15 -17.69 25.69 28.45
N SER A 16 -17.67 26.39 29.57
CA SER A 16 -16.75 26.17 30.70
C SER A 16 -17.32 25.05 31.56
N THR A 17 -16.57 23.96 31.75
CA THR A 17 -16.85 22.99 32.81
C THR A 17 -15.77 23.04 33.88
N VAL A 18 -16.28 23.32 35.06
CA VAL A 18 -15.68 23.48 36.39
C VAL A 18 -14.88 22.25 36.82
N ALA A 19 -13.68 22.46 37.34
CA ALA A 19 -12.89 21.43 38.03
C ALA A 19 -13.37 21.28 39.49
N PRO A 20 -13.54 20.05 40.01
CA PRO A 20 -13.84 19.85 41.42
C PRO A 20 -12.58 19.98 42.29
N ARG A 21 -12.69 20.79 43.35
CA ARG A 21 -11.74 20.83 44.47
C ARG A 21 -12.05 19.64 45.40
N LEU A 22 -11.07 18.76 45.59
CA LEU A 22 -11.12 17.72 46.62
C LEU A 22 -10.45 18.21 47.91
N ILE A 23 -11.10 17.84 49.01
CA ILE A 23 -10.83 18.21 50.40
C ILE A 23 -9.54 17.51 50.88
N ALA A 24 -8.71 18.24 51.60
CA ALA A 24 -7.51 17.74 52.25
C ALA A 24 -7.85 16.79 53.41
N GLY A 25 -7.18 15.62 53.43
CA GLY A 25 -7.16 14.65 54.52
C GLY A 25 -5.77 14.03 54.63
N ALA A 26 -5.31 13.86 55.87
CA ALA A 26 -3.93 13.71 56.34
C ALA A 26 -3.08 12.52 55.82
N VAL A 27 -1.77 12.83 55.63
CA VAL A 27 -0.55 12.15 56.08
C VAL A 27 -0.37 10.63 55.80
N ALA A 28 0.63 10.30 54.99
CA ALA A 28 1.48 9.13 55.18
C ALA A 28 2.88 9.34 54.56
N LEU A 29 3.83 8.60 55.12
CA LEU A 29 5.27 8.82 55.21
C LEU A 29 6.05 8.50 53.91
N ALA A 30 7.24 9.09 53.82
CA ALA A 30 8.18 9.06 52.69
C ALA A 30 8.56 7.64 52.18
N ALA A 31 8.69 7.51 50.86
CA ALA A 31 9.46 6.45 50.21
C ALA A 31 10.26 7.02 49.02
N LEU A 32 11.55 6.66 49.02
CA LEU A 32 12.65 6.91 48.08
C LEU A 32 12.33 7.52 46.70
N MET A 33 13.06 8.59 46.38
CA MET A 33 13.15 9.17 45.04
C MET A 33 13.79 8.19 44.06
N GLY A 34 12.96 7.57 43.22
CA GLY A 34 13.37 7.06 41.92
C GLY A 34 12.67 7.89 40.84
N THR A 35 13.31 8.94 40.33
CA THR A 35 12.83 9.67 39.16
C THR A 35 12.99 8.79 37.93
N ALA A 36 11.99 7.95 37.65
CA ALA A 36 11.88 7.28 36.37
C ALA A 36 11.59 8.35 35.30
N ALA A 37 12.65 8.78 34.63
CA ALA A 37 12.55 9.58 33.42
C ALA A 37 11.60 8.85 32.45
N SER A 38 10.47 9.48 32.14
CA SER A 38 9.58 9.01 31.08
C SER A 38 10.30 9.19 29.76
N ALA A 39 11.01 8.14 29.33
CA ALA A 39 11.58 8.07 27.99
C ALA A 39 10.41 8.05 27.00
N SER A 40 10.14 9.19 26.38
CA SER A 40 9.26 9.29 25.22
C SER A 40 9.92 8.55 24.06
N ALA A 41 9.68 7.24 23.96
CA ALA A 41 10.04 6.44 22.82
C ALA A 41 9.26 6.97 21.61
N THR A 42 9.94 7.73 20.75
CA THR A 42 9.41 8.11 19.44
C THR A 42 9.19 6.81 18.66
N THR A 43 7.94 6.33 18.66
CA THR A 43 7.56 5.10 17.97
C THR A 43 7.71 5.36 16.48
N ALA A 44 8.68 4.69 15.83
CA ALA A 44 8.75 4.67 14.38
C ALA A 44 7.37 4.25 13.83
N PRO A 45 6.84 4.90 12.78
CA PRO A 45 5.50 4.61 12.29
C PRO A 45 5.37 3.11 12.00
N ALA A 46 4.40 2.47 12.64
CA ALA A 46 4.15 1.04 12.46
C ALA A 46 3.98 0.76 10.96
N THR A 47 4.71 -0.25 10.47
CA THR A 47 4.53 -0.69 9.09
C THR A 47 3.06 -1.07 8.91
N PRO A 48 2.35 -0.49 7.92
CA PRO A 48 0.92 -0.74 7.77
C PRO A 48 0.64 -2.23 7.63
N ASN A 49 -0.42 -2.71 8.28
CA ASN A 49 -0.86 -4.08 8.15
C ASN A 49 -1.12 -4.41 6.67
N ARG A 50 -0.52 -5.49 6.18
CA ARG A 50 -0.64 -6.01 4.81
C ARG A 50 -2.09 -6.07 4.32
N ALA A 51 -3.01 -6.56 5.15
CA ALA A 51 -4.43 -6.66 4.80
C ALA A 51 -5.07 -5.28 4.60
N VAL A 52 -4.65 -4.27 5.39
CA VAL A 52 -5.12 -2.88 5.24
C VAL A 52 -4.62 -2.28 3.94
N GLN A 53 -3.35 -2.48 3.58
CA GLN A 53 -2.81 -2.00 2.30
C GLN A 53 -3.49 -2.64 1.10
N ALA A 54 -3.73 -3.96 1.16
CA ALA A 54 -4.47 -4.66 0.12
C ALA A 54 -5.92 -4.14 -0.03
N LYS A 55 -6.62 -3.90 1.08
CA LYS A 55 -7.95 -3.24 1.06
C LYS A 55 -7.89 -1.85 0.44
N GLN A 56 -6.84 -1.08 0.74
CA GLN A 56 -6.65 0.25 0.15
C GLN A 56 -6.40 0.15 -1.36
N ILE A 57 -5.59 -0.80 -1.83
CA ILE A 57 -5.37 -1.03 -3.26
C ILE A 57 -6.70 -1.31 -3.97
N LEU A 58 -7.54 -2.19 -3.42
CA LEU A 58 -8.85 -2.52 -4.00
C LEU A 58 -9.80 -1.32 -4.12
N ARG A 59 -9.65 -0.32 -3.23
CA ARG A 59 -10.47 0.90 -3.21
C ARG A 59 -9.85 2.06 -3.98
N THR A 60 -8.61 1.92 -4.44
CA THR A 60 -7.88 3.03 -5.04
C THR A 60 -8.20 3.13 -6.53
N ASN A 61 -8.97 4.14 -6.90
CA ASN A 61 -9.22 4.47 -8.30
C ASN A 61 -7.90 4.74 -9.04
N GLY A 62 -7.74 4.12 -10.21
CA GLY A 62 -6.52 4.21 -11.02
C GLY A 62 -5.50 3.10 -10.77
N ILE A 63 -5.78 2.14 -9.88
CA ILE A 63 -5.08 0.86 -9.83
C ILE A 63 -6.05 -0.23 -10.32
N SER A 64 -5.79 -0.76 -11.49
CA SER A 64 -6.52 -1.90 -12.06
C SER A 64 -5.72 -3.18 -11.82
N LEU A 65 -6.42 -4.29 -11.52
CA LEU A 65 -5.82 -5.59 -11.27
C LEU A 65 -6.39 -6.58 -12.28
N ALA A 66 -5.52 -7.31 -13.00
CA ALA A 66 -5.95 -8.31 -13.95
C ALA A 66 -6.80 -9.40 -13.28
N THR A 67 -7.88 -9.77 -13.96
CA THR A 67 -8.81 -10.84 -13.56
C THR A 67 -8.64 -12.11 -14.38
N THR A 68 -7.68 -12.13 -15.29
CA THR A 68 -7.37 -13.25 -16.18
C THR A 68 -5.87 -13.28 -16.43
N HIS A 69 -5.34 -14.47 -16.67
CA HIS A 69 -3.99 -14.68 -17.19
C HIS A 69 -4.02 -14.67 -18.72
N VAL A 70 -2.97 -14.14 -19.36
CA VAL A 70 -2.88 -14.08 -20.83
C VAL A 70 -2.64 -15.44 -21.48
N SER A 71 -1.92 -16.34 -20.80
CA SER A 71 -1.49 -17.63 -21.38
C SER A 71 -2.32 -18.82 -20.88
N ARG A 72 -2.60 -18.88 -19.57
CA ARG A 72 -3.30 -20.02 -18.96
C ARG A 72 -4.20 -19.55 -17.81
N PRO A 73 -5.52 -19.42 -18.04
CA PRO A 73 -6.45 -18.93 -17.02
C PRO A 73 -6.44 -19.80 -15.76
N HIS A 74 -6.40 -19.14 -14.61
CA HIS A 74 -6.59 -19.74 -13.29
C HIS A 74 -7.08 -18.65 -12.35
N GLY A 75 -8.39 -18.60 -12.11
CA GLY A 75 -9.05 -17.48 -11.41
C GLY A 75 -8.50 -17.24 -10.00
N ALA A 76 -8.05 -18.32 -9.33
CA ALA A 76 -7.57 -18.24 -7.95
C ALA A 76 -6.17 -17.59 -7.81
N SER A 77 -5.41 -17.44 -8.90
CA SER A 77 -4.06 -16.85 -8.89
C SER A 77 -3.95 -15.56 -9.70
N THR A 78 -5.05 -14.90 -10.02
CA THR A 78 -5.00 -13.62 -10.74
C THR A 78 -4.45 -12.51 -9.84
N ALA A 79 -3.92 -11.43 -10.42
CA ALA A 79 -3.48 -10.26 -9.65
C ALA A 79 -4.61 -9.73 -8.76
N ARG A 80 -5.86 -9.70 -9.26
CA ARG A 80 -7.03 -9.30 -8.46
C ARG A 80 -7.27 -10.26 -7.29
N GLN A 81 -7.27 -11.58 -7.54
CA GLN A 81 -7.50 -12.55 -6.49
C GLN A 81 -6.37 -12.55 -5.45
N ASN A 82 -5.11 -12.36 -5.86
CA ASN A 82 -3.98 -12.23 -4.95
C ASN A 82 -4.15 -11.08 -3.94
N ILE A 83 -4.63 -9.91 -4.40
CA ILE A 83 -4.91 -8.78 -3.51
C ILE A 83 -6.15 -9.05 -2.64
N ILE A 84 -7.21 -9.70 -3.16
CA ILE A 84 -8.39 -10.09 -2.36
C ILE A 84 -8.01 -11.06 -1.25
N ASP A 85 -7.25 -12.11 -1.55
CA ASP A 85 -6.76 -13.06 -0.56
C ASP A 85 -5.97 -12.33 0.53
N THR A 86 -5.06 -11.45 0.12
CA THR A 86 -4.25 -10.64 1.04
C THR A 86 -5.11 -9.71 1.90
N ALA A 87 -6.13 -9.07 1.34
CA ALA A 87 -7.07 -8.21 2.05
C ALA A 87 -7.88 -9.00 3.10
N ASN A 88 -8.12 -10.29 2.86
CA ASN A 88 -8.79 -11.20 3.77
C ASN A 88 -7.82 -11.90 4.75
N GLY A 89 -6.56 -11.47 4.82
CA GLY A 89 -5.55 -12.03 5.72
C GLY A 89 -4.98 -13.38 5.28
N ARG A 90 -5.26 -13.81 4.05
CA ARG A 90 -4.71 -15.04 3.45
C ARG A 90 -3.44 -14.71 2.65
N GLY A 91 -2.56 -15.69 2.47
CA GLY A 91 -1.49 -15.59 1.49
C GLY A 91 -2.04 -15.66 0.06
N ALA A 92 -1.46 -14.85 -0.83
CA ALA A 92 -1.74 -14.86 -2.27
C ALA A 92 -1.33 -16.21 -2.88
N LEU A 93 -2.15 -16.74 -3.79
CA LEU A 93 -1.96 -18.07 -4.35
C LEU A 93 -1.17 -18.00 -5.68
N THR A 94 -0.10 -18.78 -5.77
CA THR A 94 0.63 -19.02 -7.03
C THR A 94 -0.16 -19.95 -7.96
N SER A 95 0.01 -19.80 -9.27
CA SER A 95 -0.67 -20.65 -10.26
C SER A 95 -0.14 -22.09 -10.23
N PRO A 96 -0.98 -23.10 -10.55
CA PRO A 96 -0.50 -24.47 -10.81
C PRO A 96 0.45 -24.58 -12.01
N TRP A 97 0.57 -23.53 -12.83
CA TRP A 97 1.37 -23.54 -14.07
C TRP A 97 2.78 -22.99 -13.92
N GLY A 98 3.16 -22.47 -12.76
CA GLY A 98 4.50 -21.92 -12.52
C GLY A 98 5.43 -22.88 -11.78
N ASP A 99 6.72 -22.54 -11.72
CA ASP A 99 7.78 -23.32 -11.03
C ASP A 99 7.55 -23.52 -9.51
N ARG A 100 6.61 -22.78 -8.91
CA ARG A 100 6.22 -22.88 -7.49
C ARG A 100 4.70 -23.05 -7.38
N PRO A 101 4.13 -24.20 -7.78
CA PRO A 101 2.69 -24.34 -7.94
C PRO A 101 1.94 -24.40 -6.60
N ASN A 102 0.74 -23.81 -6.57
CA ASN A 102 -0.24 -23.94 -5.48
C ASN A 102 0.29 -23.53 -4.09
N ARG A 103 1.16 -22.53 -4.02
CA ARG A 103 1.72 -22.00 -2.77
C ARG A 103 1.00 -20.73 -2.36
N ARG A 104 0.74 -20.59 -1.06
CA ARG A 104 0.32 -19.33 -0.46
C ARG A 104 1.53 -18.52 -0.03
N VAL A 105 1.60 -17.28 -0.48
CA VAL A 105 2.73 -16.39 -0.28
C VAL A 105 2.23 -15.09 0.36
N ALA A 106 2.91 -14.64 1.42
CA ALA A 106 2.63 -13.35 2.03
C ALA A 106 3.23 -12.23 1.16
N LEU A 107 2.42 -11.27 0.74
CA LEU A 107 2.89 -10.12 -0.03
C LEU A 107 3.66 -9.12 0.85
N ASP A 108 4.79 -8.61 0.40
CA ASP A 108 5.59 -7.67 1.19
C ASP A 108 4.89 -6.30 1.33
N THR A 109 4.89 -5.75 2.55
CA THR A 109 4.20 -4.48 2.85
C THR A 109 4.86 -3.27 2.20
N ARG A 110 6.18 -3.32 1.94
CA ARG A 110 6.91 -2.28 1.20
C ARG A 110 6.53 -2.31 -0.27
N MET A 111 6.39 -3.50 -0.86
CA MET A 111 5.90 -3.68 -2.23
C MET A 111 4.47 -3.15 -2.38
N LEU A 112 3.55 -3.53 -1.49
CA LEU A 112 2.16 -3.04 -1.51
C LEU A 112 2.09 -1.51 -1.34
N ASN A 113 2.91 -0.96 -0.44
CA ASN A 113 3.03 0.49 -0.28
C ASN A 113 3.57 1.17 -1.54
N GLY A 114 4.54 0.56 -2.21
CA GLY A 114 5.08 1.03 -3.48
C GLY A 114 4.00 1.12 -4.54
N LEU A 115 3.20 0.07 -4.72
CA LEU A 115 2.07 0.07 -5.64
C LEU A 115 1.06 1.19 -5.34
N LEU A 116 0.70 1.39 -4.06
CA LEU A 116 -0.17 2.49 -3.66
C LEU A 116 0.43 3.85 -4.01
N LYS A 117 1.72 4.07 -3.69
CA LYS A 117 2.39 5.35 -3.92
C LYS A 117 2.59 5.69 -5.39
N LEU A 118 2.72 4.70 -6.28
CA LEU A 118 2.69 4.95 -7.73
C LEU A 118 1.43 5.74 -8.12
N ARG A 119 0.29 5.44 -7.50
CA ARG A 119 -0.95 6.19 -7.70
C ARG A 119 -1.03 7.44 -6.85
N THR A 120 -0.86 7.33 -5.54
CA THR A 120 -1.20 8.41 -4.59
C THR A 120 -0.16 9.51 -4.50
N GLN A 121 1.11 9.21 -4.80
CA GLN A 121 2.21 10.17 -4.76
C GLN A 121 2.69 10.57 -6.15
N TYR A 122 2.75 9.62 -7.10
CA TYR A 122 3.25 9.86 -8.46
C TYR A 122 2.14 10.06 -9.50
N GLY A 123 0.87 9.89 -9.14
CA GLY A 123 -0.27 10.15 -10.00
C GLY A 123 -0.53 9.12 -11.10
N TYR A 124 0.29 8.06 -11.22
CA TYR A 124 0.12 7.06 -12.28
C TYR A 124 -1.22 6.35 -12.17
N ARG A 125 -1.84 6.09 -13.33
CA ARG A 125 -2.91 5.07 -13.46
C ARG A 125 -2.26 3.81 -14.00
N VAL A 126 -2.37 2.70 -13.29
CA VAL A 126 -1.64 1.46 -13.62
C VAL A 126 -2.59 0.27 -13.75
N SER A 127 -2.24 -0.66 -14.63
CA SER A 127 -2.82 -2.00 -14.68
C SER A 127 -1.76 -3.00 -14.26
N VAL A 128 -1.99 -3.70 -13.14
CA VAL A 128 -1.14 -4.78 -12.65
C VAL A 128 -1.57 -6.07 -13.33
N SER A 129 -0.69 -6.63 -14.14
CA SER A 129 -0.93 -7.91 -14.82
C SER A 129 -0.65 -9.10 -13.91
N GLU A 130 0.35 -9.00 -13.03
CA GLU A 130 0.85 -10.15 -12.28
C GLU A 130 1.40 -9.79 -10.90
N ILE A 131 1.28 -10.71 -9.93
CA ILE A 131 1.89 -10.59 -8.59
C ILE A 131 2.58 -11.89 -8.17
N VAL A 132 1.86 -13.00 -7.96
CA VAL A 132 2.50 -14.30 -7.66
C VAL A 132 1.99 -15.45 -8.54
N GLY A 133 0.99 -15.19 -9.37
CA GLY A 133 0.29 -16.18 -10.17
C GLY A 133 0.92 -16.51 -11.51
N GLY A 134 1.96 -15.78 -11.92
CA GLY A 134 2.60 -15.98 -13.21
C GLY A 134 3.51 -17.20 -13.23
N ASP A 135 3.84 -17.63 -14.44
CA ASP A 135 4.96 -18.55 -14.67
C ASP A 135 6.26 -17.73 -14.74
N HIS A 136 7.18 -18.04 -13.84
CA HIS A 136 8.47 -17.37 -13.68
C HIS A 136 9.52 -18.39 -13.29
N SER A 137 10.80 -18.00 -13.37
CA SER A 137 11.87 -18.85 -12.85
C SER A 137 11.71 -19.14 -11.35
N SER A 138 12.14 -20.33 -10.94
CA SER A 138 12.05 -20.84 -9.55
C SER A 138 12.59 -19.93 -8.44
N ARG A 139 13.45 -18.96 -8.78
CA ARG A 139 14.05 -17.94 -7.89
C ARG A 139 13.45 -16.54 -8.07
N SER A 140 12.38 -16.40 -8.84
CA SER A 140 11.69 -15.14 -9.08
C SER A 140 11.21 -14.49 -7.77
N LYS A 141 11.21 -13.15 -7.74
CA LYS A 141 10.66 -12.37 -6.63
C LYS A 141 9.14 -12.46 -6.54
N HIS A 142 8.45 -12.78 -7.62
CA HIS A 142 7.01 -13.05 -7.62
C HIS A 142 6.67 -14.17 -6.63
N TYR A 143 7.40 -15.29 -6.66
CA TYR A 143 7.16 -16.41 -5.73
C TYR A 143 7.57 -16.15 -4.29
N ALA A 144 8.24 -15.02 -4.01
CA ALA A 144 8.52 -14.56 -2.66
C ALA A 144 7.55 -13.45 -2.19
N GLY A 145 6.58 -13.04 -3.02
CA GLY A 145 5.65 -11.97 -2.70
C GLY A 145 6.29 -10.58 -2.72
N LEU A 146 7.38 -10.44 -3.47
CA LEU A 146 8.23 -9.24 -3.48
C LEU A 146 8.15 -8.45 -4.79
N ALA A 147 7.37 -8.89 -5.77
CA ALA A 147 7.26 -8.21 -7.06
C ALA A 147 5.83 -8.15 -7.62
N PHE A 148 5.64 -7.20 -8.53
CA PHE A 148 4.47 -7.11 -9.40
C PHE A 148 4.89 -6.65 -10.81
N ASP A 149 4.04 -6.97 -11.79
CA ASP A 149 4.20 -6.53 -13.18
C ASP A 149 3.07 -5.57 -13.57
N ILE A 150 3.41 -4.49 -14.28
CA ILE A 150 2.48 -3.49 -14.80
C ILE A 150 2.51 -3.51 -16.33
N ASN A 151 1.36 -3.73 -16.97
CA ASN A 151 1.25 -3.79 -18.44
C ASN A 151 0.60 -2.55 -19.08
N TYR A 152 -0.09 -1.70 -18.30
CA TYR A 152 -0.56 -0.39 -18.77
C TYR A 152 -0.17 0.72 -17.79
N ILE A 153 0.22 1.87 -18.34
CA ILE A 153 0.57 3.08 -17.61
C ILE A 153 -0.15 4.25 -18.26
N ASN A 154 -0.96 4.96 -17.48
CA ASN A 154 -1.77 6.10 -17.90
C ASN A 154 -2.64 5.78 -19.14
N GLY A 155 -3.21 4.58 -19.17
CA GLY A 155 -4.08 4.11 -20.27
C GLY A 155 -3.33 3.60 -21.51
N ARG A 156 -1.99 3.64 -21.54
CA ARG A 156 -1.17 3.15 -22.66
C ARG A 156 -0.48 1.84 -22.30
N HIS A 157 -0.53 0.87 -23.21
CA HIS A 157 0.18 -0.40 -23.03
C HIS A 157 1.70 -0.18 -23.05
N VAL A 158 2.44 -0.85 -22.17
CA VAL A 158 3.89 -0.68 -22.02
C VAL A 158 4.65 -0.98 -23.31
N GLY A 159 4.29 -2.07 -24.01
CA GLY A 159 4.87 -2.41 -25.31
C GLY A 159 4.49 -1.47 -26.45
N SER A 160 3.60 -0.51 -26.20
CA SER A 160 3.09 0.42 -27.21
C SER A 160 3.44 1.87 -26.91
N GLY A 161 4.51 2.12 -26.13
CA GLY A 161 5.07 3.45 -25.87
C GLY A 161 4.58 4.15 -24.60
N ALA A 162 4.09 3.40 -23.60
CA ALA A 162 3.79 3.97 -22.28
C ALA A 162 5.07 4.54 -21.62
N PRO A 163 4.95 5.48 -20.66
CA PRO A 163 6.10 6.13 -19.99
C PRO A 163 6.81 5.19 -18.98
N HIS A 164 7.22 4.01 -19.44
CA HIS A 164 7.78 2.93 -18.63
C HIS A 164 9.07 3.35 -17.92
N ARG A 165 9.97 4.11 -18.57
CA ARG A 165 11.23 4.56 -17.94
C ARG A 165 10.99 5.44 -16.71
N ALA A 166 9.99 6.33 -16.78
CA ALA A 166 9.63 7.19 -15.67
C ALA A 166 9.00 6.38 -14.52
N LEU A 167 8.13 5.40 -14.84
CA LEU A 167 7.56 4.50 -13.84
C LEU A 167 8.62 3.60 -13.19
N MET A 168 9.55 3.04 -13.97
CA MET A 168 10.70 2.27 -13.47
C MET A 168 11.53 3.11 -12.49
N THR A 169 11.77 4.39 -12.81
CA THR A 169 12.46 5.32 -11.91
C THR A 169 11.67 5.53 -10.61
N ALA A 170 10.34 5.68 -10.68
CA ALA A 170 9.50 5.77 -9.50
C ALA A 170 9.54 4.50 -8.64
N CYS A 171 9.50 3.30 -9.24
CA CYS A 171 9.68 2.04 -8.52
C CYS A 171 11.02 2.00 -7.76
N LYS A 172 12.12 2.42 -8.40
CA LYS A 172 13.44 2.50 -7.73
C LYS A 172 13.43 3.46 -6.54
N LYS A 173 12.83 4.65 -6.71
CA LYS A 173 12.65 5.64 -5.62
C LYS A 173 11.78 5.11 -4.47
N LEU A 174 10.88 4.18 -4.77
CA LEU A 174 10.02 3.50 -3.79
C LEU A 174 10.66 2.24 -3.16
N GLY A 175 11.93 1.96 -3.48
CA GLY A 175 12.72 0.91 -2.85
C GLY A 175 12.84 -0.39 -3.64
N ALA A 176 12.22 -0.50 -4.83
CA ALA A 176 12.46 -1.63 -5.70
C ALA A 176 13.93 -1.65 -6.17
N LYS A 177 14.53 -2.83 -6.21
CA LYS A 177 15.92 -3.03 -6.65
C LYS A 177 16.03 -3.87 -7.93
N GLU A 178 15.03 -4.71 -8.19
CA GLU A 178 14.91 -5.42 -9.45
C GLU A 178 13.83 -4.69 -10.26
N VAL A 179 14.25 -3.91 -11.25
CA VAL A 179 13.33 -3.11 -12.06
C VAL A 179 13.65 -3.32 -13.52
N LEU A 180 12.77 -4.05 -14.20
CA LEU A 180 12.94 -4.49 -15.59
C LEU A 180 11.77 -3.96 -16.43
N GLY A 181 11.99 -3.77 -17.72
CA GLY A 181 10.98 -3.26 -18.64
C GLY A 181 11.47 -3.32 -20.09
N PRO A 182 10.83 -2.60 -21.03
CA PRO A 182 11.27 -2.60 -22.42
C PRO A 182 12.77 -2.31 -22.58
N GLY A 183 13.49 -3.22 -23.24
CA GLY A 183 14.95 -3.25 -23.33
C GLY A 183 15.61 -4.32 -22.44
N SER A 184 14.89 -4.90 -21.48
CA SER A 184 15.31 -6.10 -20.73
C SER A 184 14.72 -7.36 -21.36
N ALA A 185 15.50 -8.45 -21.41
CA ALA A 185 15.04 -9.73 -21.95
C ALA A 185 13.74 -10.20 -21.26
N GLY A 186 12.73 -10.56 -22.04
CA GLY A 186 11.42 -11.02 -21.53
C GLY A 186 10.46 -9.93 -21.04
N HIS A 187 10.84 -8.65 -21.07
CA HIS A 187 10.05 -7.55 -20.46
C HIS A 187 9.60 -6.48 -21.47
N SER A 188 9.39 -6.83 -22.74
CA SER A 188 9.01 -5.87 -23.77
C SER A 188 7.59 -5.29 -23.61
N THR A 189 6.72 -5.94 -22.83
CA THR A 189 5.28 -5.61 -22.73
C THR A 189 4.82 -5.19 -21.34
N HIS A 190 5.71 -5.16 -20.35
CA HIS A 190 5.37 -4.81 -18.98
C HIS A 190 6.58 -4.23 -18.24
N VAL A 191 6.34 -3.58 -17.10
CA VAL A 191 7.37 -3.18 -16.15
C VAL A 191 7.28 -4.08 -14.94
N HIS A 192 8.39 -4.74 -14.60
CA HIS A 192 8.57 -5.50 -13.37
C HIS A 192 9.15 -4.60 -12.28
N CYS A 193 8.55 -4.61 -11.08
CA CYS A 193 9.09 -3.92 -9.91
C CYS A 193 9.20 -4.88 -8.72
N GLY A 194 10.43 -5.22 -8.33
CA GLY A 194 10.75 -6.19 -7.28
C GLY A 194 11.60 -5.61 -6.13
N TRP A 195 11.15 -5.81 -4.89
CA TRP A 195 11.82 -5.37 -3.66
C TRP A 195 12.92 -6.35 -3.22
N PRO A 196 13.89 -5.91 -2.40
CA PRO A 196 14.88 -6.80 -1.81
C PRO A 196 14.22 -7.88 -0.94
N ARG A 197 14.82 -9.07 -0.95
CA ARG A 197 14.54 -10.11 0.05
C ARG A 197 14.94 -9.62 1.43
#